data_AF-A0A946MX13-F1
#
_entry.id   AF-A0A946MX13-F1
#
_cell.length_a   1.000
_cell.length_b   1.000
_cell.length_c   1.000
_cell.angle_alpha   90.00
_cell.angle_beta   90.00
_cell.angle_gamma   90.00
#
_symmetry.space_group_name_H-M   'P 1'
#
loop_
_entity.id
_entity.type
_entity.pdbx_description
1 polymer ?
#
loop_
_entity_poly.entity_id
_entity_poly.type
_entity_poly.pdbx_seq_one_letter_code
_entity_poly.pdbx_strand_id
1 'polypeptide(L)'
;KKINAVQKEIEECLVTIQRCSNATVIKKLEEKVEALEAKHMRLGERVSKPKKEYNFDEAVDQVFDFLKDPYFVWHTGDLQQKRLVLRLIFEEPLQYDRNTGFGTAKFSLPVNLSCVTELDNLELVEMPGIEPGSNV
;
A
#
# COMPACT_ATOMS: atom_id res chain seq x y z
N LYS A 1 16.46 -13.92 -9.33
CA LYS A 1 16.18 -15.10 -10.21
C LYS A 1 16.25 -14.75 -11.70
N LYS A 2 15.49 -13.77 -12.23
CA LYS A 2 15.51 -13.43 -13.66
C LYS A 2 16.83 -12.79 -14.15
N ILE A 3 17.50 -11.99 -13.31
CA ILE A 3 18.78 -11.34 -13.64
C ILE A 3 19.88 -12.39 -13.89
N ASN A 4 20.04 -13.35 -12.96
CA ASN A 4 21.04 -14.42 -13.07
C ASN A 4 20.84 -15.32 -14.31
N ALA A 5 19.60 -15.49 -14.79
CA ALA A 5 19.33 -16.23 -16.01
C ALA A 5 19.82 -15.49 -17.26
N VAL A 6 19.60 -14.18 -17.33
CA VAL A 6 20.09 -13.32 -18.42
C VAL A 6 21.62 -13.26 -18.42
N GLN A 7 22.26 -13.19 -17.25
CA GLN A 7 23.73 -13.26 -17.13
C GLN A 7 24.30 -14.55 -17.75
N LYS A 8 23.66 -15.69 -17.44
CA LYS A 8 24.08 -17.00 -17.94
C LYS A 8 23.94 -17.11 -19.47
N GLU A 9 22.84 -16.57 -20.02
CA GLU A 9 22.63 -16.53 -21.48
C GLU A 9 23.68 -15.65 -22.20
N ILE A 10 24.15 -14.56 -21.57
CA ILE A 10 25.25 -13.73 -22.10
C ILE A 10 26.56 -14.52 -22.11
N GLU A 11 26.90 -15.20 -21.01
CA GLU A 11 28.11 -16.03 -20.91
C GLU A 11 28.11 -17.16 -21.96
N GLU A 12 26.97 -17.83 -22.16
CA GLU A 12 26.81 -18.85 -23.20
C GLU A 12 27.03 -18.28 -24.61
N CYS A 13 26.50 -17.08 -24.91
CA CYS A 13 26.71 -16.43 -26.19
C CYS A 13 28.19 -16.08 -26.42
N LEU A 14 28.90 -15.57 -25.40
CA LEU A 14 30.34 -15.24 -25.50
C LEU A 14 31.21 -16.50 -25.77
N VAL A 15 30.90 -17.62 -25.11
CA VAL A 15 31.58 -18.91 -25.37
C VAL A 15 31.33 -19.38 -26.80
N THR A 16 30.12 -19.18 -27.34
CA THR A 16 29.84 -19.55 -28.74
C THR A 16 30.52 -18.67 -29.77
N ILE A 17 30.71 -17.38 -29.48
CA ILE A 17 31.45 -16.45 -30.36
C ILE A 17 32.92 -16.89 -30.50
N GLN A 18 33.57 -17.26 -29.40
CA GLN A 18 34.97 -17.74 -29.43
C GLN A 18 35.17 -19.00 -30.29
N ARG A 19 34.12 -19.81 -30.50
CA ARG A 19 34.18 -21.09 -31.23
C ARG A 19 33.72 -20.98 -32.68
N CYS A 20 33.14 -19.85 -33.09
CA CYS A 20 32.58 -19.68 -34.44
C CYS A 20 33.53 -18.91 -35.36
N SER A 21 33.71 -19.38 -36.60
CA SER A 21 34.55 -18.73 -37.62
C SER A 21 33.75 -18.06 -38.76
N ASN A 22 32.41 -18.07 -38.68
CA ASN A 22 31.54 -17.47 -39.71
C ASN A 22 31.15 -16.04 -39.32
N ALA A 23 31.61 -15.06 -40.09
CA ALA A 23 31.40 -13.63 -39.83
C ALA A 23 29.93 -13.21 -39.72
N THR A 24 29.02 -13.88 -40.44
CA THR A 24 27.58 -13.55 -40.40
C THR A 24 26.94 -14.01 -39.09
N VAL A 25 27.41 -15.12 -38.52
CA VAL A 25 26.91 -15.66 -37.25
C VAL A 25 27.44 -14.84 -36.07
N ILE A 26 28.69 -14.38 -36.15
CA ILE A 26 29.30 -13.51 -35.13
C ILE A 26 28.49 -12.21 -35.00
N LYS A 27 28.17 -11.54 -36.12
CA LYS A 27 27.35 -10.31 -36.09
C LYS A 27 25.98 -10.51 -35.45
N LYS A 28 25.32 -11.64 -35.74
CA LYS A 28 24.02 -11.97 -35.14
C LYS A 28 24.10 -12.26 -33.64
N LEU A 29 25.22 -12.83 -33.19
CA LEU A 29 25.48 -13.05 -31.77
C LEU A 29 25.82 -11.75 -31.05
N GLU A 30 26.58 -10.84 -31.68
CA GLU A 30 26.86 -9.50 -31.16
C GLU A 30 25.55 -8.70 -30.95
N GLU A 31 24.66 -8.66 -31.95
CA GLU A 31 23.33 -8.05 -31.84
C GLU A 31 22.51 -8.65 -30.66
N LYS A 32 22.64 -9.96 -30.44
CA LYS A 32 21.93 -10.66 -29.36
C LYS A 32 22.51 -10.33 -27.98
N VAL A 33 23.84 -10.21 -27.85
CA VAL A 33 24.51 -9.81 -26.61
C VAL A 33 24.09 -8.40 -26.23
N GLU A 34 24.10 -7.46 -27.17
CA GLU A 34 23.68 -6.06 -26.93
C GLU A 34 22.22 -5.98 -26.44
N ALA A 35 21.32 -6.77 -27.05
CA ALA A 35 19.93 -6.85 -26.61
C ALA A 35 19.78 -7.46 -25.19
N LEU A 36 20.59 -8.44 -24.84
CA LEU A 36 20.59 -9.07 -23.51
C LEU A 36 21.20 -8.15 -22.44
N GLU A 37 22.24 -7.40 -22.76
CA GLU A 37 22.84 -6.39 -21.86
C GLU A 37 21.85 -5.25 -21.57
N ALA A 38 21.16 -4.74 -22.60
CA ALA A 38 20.11 -3.74 -22.42
C ALA A 38 18.97 -4.27 -21.52
N LYS A 39 18.62 -5.55 -21.64
CA LYS A 39 17.62 -6.20 -20.78
C LYS A 39 18.14 -6.40 -19.36
N HIS A 40 19.41 -6.76 -19.18
CA HIS A 40 20.06 -6.89 -17.88
C HIS A 40 20.05 -5.54 -17.13
N MET A 41 20.45 -4.45 -17.80
CA MET A 41 20.44 -3.09 -17.25
C MET A 41 19.03 -2.67 -16.80
N ARG A 42 18.01 -2.85 -17.66
CA ARG A 42 16.61 -2.55 -17.32
C ARG A 42 16.08 -3.38 -16.13
N LEU A 43 16.56 -4.62 -15.97
CA LEU A 43 16.19 -5.48 -14.84
C LEU A 43 16.96 -5.12 -13.57
N GLY A 44 18.21 -4.65 -13.68
CA GLY A 44 19.01 -4.16 -12.56
C GLY A 44 18.53 -2.80 -12.01
N GLU A 45 18.06 -1.91 -12.90
CA GLU A 45 17.44 -0.62 -12.55
C GLU A 45 16.10 -0.77 -11.83
N ARG A 46 15.43 -1.93 -11.96
CA ARG A 46 14.41 -2.36 -11.00
C ARG A 46 15.12 -2.78 -9.71
N VAL A 47 15.77 -1.80 -9.09
CA VAL A 47 16.29 -1.85 -7.73
C VAL A 47 15.25 -2.58 -6.91
N SER A 48 15.67 -3.68 -6.30
CA SER A 48 14.92 -4.35 -5.26
C SER A 48 14.55 -3.28 -4.24
N LYS A 49 13.33 -2.70 -4.36
CA LYS A 49 12.78 -1.88 -3.30
C LYS A 49 12.98 -2.73 -2.05
N PRO A 50 13.66 -2.22 -1.00
CA PRO A 50 13.76 -2.99 0.22
C PRO A 50 12.32 -3.35 0.57
N LYS A 51 12.01 -4.65 0.61
CA LYS A 51 10.78 -5.10 1.23
C LYS A 51 10.94 -4.68 2.69
N LYS A 52 10.50 -3.46 3.01
CA LYS A 52 10.18 -3.15 4.40
C LYS A 52 9.09 -4.15 4.72
N GLU A 53 9.42 -5.11 5.57
CA GLU A 53 8.44 -5.93 6.25
C GLU A 53 7.66 -4.95 7.13
N TYR A 54 6.58 -4.40 6.56
CA TYR A 54 5.64 -3.62 7.34
C TYR A 54 4.88 -4.63 8.18
N ASN A 55 5.01 -4.52 9.50
CA ASN A 55 4.14 -5.24 10.40
C ASN A 55 2.73 -4.65 10.23
N PHE A 56 1.89 -5.36 9.50
CA PHE A 56 0.54 -4.90 9.18
C PHE A 56 -0.28 -4.75 10.46
N ASP A 57 -0.13 -5.68 11.41
CA ASP A 57 -0.86 -5.65 12.67
C ASP A 57 -0.51 -4.38 13.46
N GLU A 58 0.78 -4.06 13.58
CA GLU A 58 1.23 -2.84 14.27
C GLU A 58 0.72 -1.56 13.58
N ALA A 59 0.68 -1.53 12.24
CA ALA A 59 0.15 -0.39 11.50
C ALA A 59 -1.37 -0.24 11.70
N VAL A 60 -2.10 -1.35 11.76
CA VAL A 60 -3.55 -1.37 12.01
C VAL A 60 -3.84 -0.91 13.43
N ASP A 61 -3.11 -1.43 14.42
CA ASP A 61 -3.26 -1.03 15.82
C ASP A 61 -3.04 0.47 16.01
N GLN A 62 -2.00 1.04 15.37
CA GLN A 62 -1.74 2.48 15.39
C GLN A 62 -2.90 3.30 14.82
N VAL A 63 -3.54 2.84 13.74
CA VAL A 63 -4.70 3.52 13.15
C VAL A 63 -5.91 3.42 14.06
N PHE A 64 -6.16 2.26 14.67
CA PHE A 64 -7.28 2.10 15.59
C PHE A 64 -7.09 2.91 16.88
N ASP A 65 -5.89 2.96 17.43
CA ASP A 65 -5.59 3.80 18.59
C ASP A 65 -5.79 5.28 18.28
N PHE A 66 -5.45 5.72 17.07
CA PHE A 66 -5.79 7.06 16.59
C PHE A 66 -7.30 7.28 16.53
N LEU A 67 -8.07 6.33 16.01
CA LEU A 67 -9.54 6.46 15.89
C LEU A 67 -10.25 6.45 17.25
N LYS A 68 -9.68 5.81 18.28
CA LYS A 68 -10.23 5.80 19.64
C LYS A 68 -10.22 7.18 20.29
N ASP A 69 -9.12 7.93 20.14
CA ASP A 69 -9.00 9.28 20.70
C ASP A 69 -8.22 10.23 19.76
N PRO A 70 -8.87 10.71 18.70
CA PRO A 70 -8.23 11.65 17.79
C PRO A 70 -8.05 13.04 18.43
N TYR A 71 -8.80 13.37 19.49
CA TYR A 71 -8.67 14.63 20.21
C TYR A 71 -7.34 14.73 20.95
N PHE A 72 -6.91 13.65 21.61
CA PHE A 72 -5.62 13.59 22.28
C PHE A 72 -4.46 13.90 21.32
N VAL A 73 -4.48 13.32 20.12
CA VAL A 73 -3.47 13.54 19.07
C VAL A 73 -3.51 14.98 18.54
N TRP A 74 -4.70 15.56 18.38
CA TRP A 74 -4.86 16.96 18.01
C TRP A 74 -4.34 17.93 19.08
N HIS A 75 -4.56 17.63 20.36
CA HIS A 75 -4.18 18.49 21.47
C HIS A 75 -2.67 18.50 21.67
N THR A 76 -2.07 17.31 21.77
CA THR A 76 -0.65 17.12 22.13
C THR A 76 0.30 17.16 20.94
N GLY A 77 -0.22 16.93 19.73
CA GLY A 77 0.61 16.78 18.54
C GLY A 77 1.17 18.07 17.95
N ASP A 78 2.13 17.91 17.04
CA ASP A 78 2.69 19.01 16.25
C ASP A 78 1.75 19.47 15.11
N LEU A 79 2.16 20.47 14.35
CA LEU A 79 1.34 21.00 13.24
C LEU A 79 1.04 19.94 12.17
N GLN A 80 1.94 18.98 11.94
CA GLN A 80 1.74 17.92 10.95
C GLN A 80 0.71 16.90 11.45
N GLN A 81 0.81 16.50 12.71
CA GLN A 81 -0.14 15.60 13.37
C GLN A 81 -1.53 16.23 13.43
N LYS A 82 -1.63 17.52 13.77
CA LYS A 82 -2.90 18.26 13.71
C LYS A 82 -3.51 18.22 12.30
N ARG A 83 -2.71 18.52 11.27
CA ARG A 83 -3.18 18.44 9.87
C ARG A 83 -3.58 17.03 9.45
N LEU A 84 -2.86 16.01 9.93
CA LEU A 84 -3.20 14.61 9.72
C LEU A 84 -4.56 14.28 10.32
N VAL A 85 -4.80 14.70 11.57
CA VAL A 85 -6.08 14.48 12.26
C VAL A 85 -7.24 15.05 11.43
N LEU A 86 -7.13 16.29 10.96
CA LEU A 86 -8.18 16.90 10.13
C LEU A 86 -8.45 16.13 8.84
N ARG A 87 -7.40 15.62 8.18
CA ARG A 87 -7.52 14.82 6.95
C ARG A 87 -8.13 13.44 7.18
N LEU A 88 -8.00 12.89 8.38
CA LEU A 88 -8.53 11.57 8.73
C LEU A 88 -9.97 11.67 9.23
N ILE A 89 -10.31 12.72 9.97
CA ILE A 89 -11.67 12.92 10.51
C ILE A 89 -12.64 13.39 9.42
N PHE A 90 -12.22 14.29 8.53
CA PHE A 90 -13.09 14.87 7.52
C PHE A 90 -12.85 14.26 6.14
N GLU A 91 -13.93 13.93 5.44
CA GLU A 91 -13.89 13.44 4.05
C GLU A 91 -13.44 14.55 3.09
N GLU A 92 -13.86 15.79 3.37
CA GLU A 92 -13.55 16.97 2.58
C GLU A 92 -12.99 18.09 3.48
N PRO A 93 -12.17 19.01 2.95
CA PRO A 93 -11.72 20.17 3.71
C PRO A 93 -12.89 20.99 4.25
N LEU A 94 -12.79 21.46 5.51
CA LEU A 94 -13.80 22.30 6.12
C LEU A 94 -13.98 23.60 5.34
N GLN A 95 -15.19 23.80 4.80
CA GLN A 95 -15.54 25.04 4.13
C GLN A 95 -15.92 26.10 5.16
N TYR A 96 -15.34 27.29 5.00
CA TYR A 96 -15.61 28.44 5.83
C TYR A 96 -16.13 29.59 4.96
N ASP A 97 -17.33 30.06 5.28
CA ASP A 97 -17.88 31.30 4.75
C ASP A 97 -17.83 32.37 5.85
N ARG A 98 -17.46 33.60 5.47
CA ARG A 98 -17.34 34.71 6.43
C ARG A 98 -18.69 35.15 6.98
N ASN A 99 -19.78 34.96 6.23
CA ASN A 99 -21.11 35.41 6.62
C ASN A 99 -21.86 34.34 7.43
N THR A 100 -21.71 33.06 7.06
CA THR A 100 -22.45 31.95 7.67
C THR A 100 -21.60 31.06 8.58
N GLY A 101 -20.28 31.22 8.60
CA GLY A 101 -19.35 30.45 9.42
C GLY A 101 -18.92 29.14 8.76
N PHE A 102 -18.63 28.13 9.59
CA PHE A 102 -18.35 26.78 9.10
C PHE A 102 -19.65 26.09 8.68
N GLY A 103 -19.67 25.51 7.48
CA GLY A 103 -20.78 24.68 7.03
C GLY A 103 -20.84 23.32 7.74
N THR A 104 -21.79 22.47 7.33
CA THR A 104 -21.88 21.09 7.83
C THR A 104 -20.66 20.29 7.38
N ALA A 105 -19.86 19.83 8.34
CA ALA A 105 -18.69 19.02 8.06
C ALA A 105 -19.09 17.61 7.62
N LYS A 106 -18.44 17.10 6.57
CA LYS A 106 -18.57 15.71 6.14
C LYS A 106 -17.48 14.87 6.81
N PHE A 107 -17.89 13.93 7.65
CA PHE A 107 -16.97 13.03 8.33
C PHE A 107 -16.55 11.88 7.42
N SER A 108 -15.33 11.39 7.62
CA SER A 108 -14.85 10.17 6.99
C SER A 108 -15.70 8.97 7.44
N LEU A 109 -15.73 7.91 6.62
CA LEU A 109 -16.57 6.74 6.87
C LEU A 109 -16.43 6.14 8.29
N PRO A 110 -15.22 5.95 8.85
CA PRO A 110 -15.08 5.37 10.19
C PRO A 110 -15.73 6.23 11.28
N VAL A 111 -15.56 7.56 11.18
CA VAL A 111 -16.14 8.51 12.15
C VAL A 111 -17.64 8.62 11.94
N ASN A 112 -18.10 8.70 10.70
CA ASN A 112 -19.52 8.77 10.38
C ASN A 112 -20.27 7.53 10.90
N LEU A 113 -19.71 6.33 10.69
CA LEU A 113 -20.28 5.07 11.20
C LEU A 113 -20.40 5.10 12.73
N SER A 114 -19.40 5.64 13.44
CA SER A 114 -19.45 5.75 14.92
C SER A 114 -20.52 6.72 15.44
N CYS A 115 -21.05 7.60 14.59
CA CYS A 115 -22.09 8.56 14.94
C CYS A 115 -23.51 8.04 14.62
N VAL A 116 -23.65 6.85 14.02
CA VAL A 116 -24.95 6.25 13.70
C VAL A 116 -25.54 5.61 14.95
N THR A 117 -26.41 6.33 15.65
CA THR A 117 -27.09 5.89 16.87
C THR A 117 -27.99 4.66 16.69
N GLU A 118 -28.38 4.35 15.45
CA GLU A 118 -29.15 3.15 15.13
C GLU A 118 -28.33 1.86 15.34
N LEU A 119 -27.00 1.93 15.25
CA LEU A 119 -26.11 0.81 15.51
C LEU A 119 -26.01 0.49 17.01
N ASP A 120 -26.24 1.48 17.89
CA ASP A 120 -26.21 1.28 19.34
C ASP A 120 -27.40 0.42 19.83
N ASN A 121 -28.48 0.38 19.04
CA ASN A 121 -29.67 -0.43 19.31
C ASN A 121 -29.60 -1.84 18.71
N LEU A 122 -28.52 -2.17 18.01
CA LEU A 122 -28.30 -3.53 17.52
C LEU A 122 -27.71 -4.37 18.66
N GLU A 123 -28.57 -5.04 19.41
CA GLU A 123 -28.14 -6.09 20.31
C GLU A 123 -27.41 -7.17 19.51
N LEU A 124 -26.21 -7.53 19.98
CA LEU A 124 -25.53 -8.71 19.48
C LEU A 124 -26.44 -9.91 19.70
N VAL A 125 -26.68 -10.71 18.66
CA VAL A 125 -27.37 -11.99 18.82
C VAL A 125 -26.59 -12.76 19.87
N GLU A 126 -27.29 -13.21 20.91
CA GLU A 126 -26.70 -14.10 21.92
C GLU A 126 -25.94 -15.22 21.20
N MET A 127 -24.75 -15.58 21.69
CA MET A 127 -24.03 -16.71 21.09
C MET A 127 -25.02 -17.88 20.97
N PRO A 128 -25.25 -18.44 19.77
CA PRO A 128 -26.20 -19.53 19.64
C PRO A 128 -25.70 -20.64 20.55
N GLY A 129 -26.45 -20.88 21.62
CA GLY A 129 -26.33 -22.12 22.36
C GLY A 129 -26.59 -23.27 21.39
N ILE A 130 -26.04 -24.44 21.70
CA ILE A 130 -26.28 -25.67 20.95
C ILE A 130 -27.78 -26.06 20.95
N GLU A 131 -28.60 -25.39 21.76
CA GLU A 131 -30.04 -25.59 21.84
C GLU A 131 -30.80 -24.41 21.21
N PRO A 132 -31.83 -24.67 20.39
CA PRO A 132 -32.66 -23.62 19.81
C PRO A 132 -33.45 -22.89 20.90
N GLY A 133 -33.41 -21.56 20.87
CA GLY A 133 -34.20 -20.71 21.77
C GLY A 133 -35.69 -21.02 21.65
N SER A 134 -36.29 -21.45 22.76
CA SER A 134 -37.73 -21.67 22.87
C SER A 134 -38.47 -20.34 22.71
N ASN A 135 -39.33 -20.25 21.69
CA ASN A 135 -40.24 -19.13 21.48
C ASN A 135 -41.03 -18.80 22.76
N VAL A 136 -40.97 -17.55 23.18
CA VAL A 136 -42.01 -16.88 23.99
C VAL A 136 -42.09 -15.42 23.59
#